data_AF-A0A9N9NXT5-F1
#
_entry.id   AF-A0A9N9NXT5-F1
#
_cell.length_a   1.000
_cell.length_b   1.000
_cell.length_c   1.000
_cell.angle_alpha   90.00
_cell.angle_beta   90.00
_cell.angle_gamma   90.00
#
_symmetry.space_group_name_H-M   'P 1'
#
loop_
_entity.id
_entity.type
_entity.pdbx_description
1 polymer ?
#
loop_
_entity_poly.entity_id
_entity_poly.type
_entity_poly.pdbx_seq_one_letter_code
_entity_poly.pdbx_strand_id
1 'polypeptide(L)' 'NAPQYGIYSDPSNSPVCGKCILVSGPKGSVKVKVVDKCPVCKSGDVDMSSTAFKQIADMDDGRVSITWKGC' A
#
# COMPACT_ATOMS: atom_id res chain seq x y z
N ASN A 1 -2.05 -5.24 2.63
CA ASN A 1 -3.15 -6.21 2.89
C ASN A 1 -2.65 -7.37 3.77
N ALA A 2 -3.55 -8.05 4.50
CA ALA A 2 -3.16 -9.16 5.38
C ALA A 2 -2.51 -10.36 4.67
N PRO A 3 -2.96 -10.81 3.48
CA PRO A 3 -2.33 -11.93 2.78
C PRO A 3 -0.83 -11.73 2.51
N GLN A 4 -0.40 -10.52 2.16
CA GLN A 4 1.00 -10.22 1.86
C GLN A 4 1.78 -9.67 3.07
N TYR A 5 1.09 -9.04 4.03
CA TYR A 5 1.73 -8.59 5.27
C TYR A 5 2.01 -9.76 6.22
N GLY A 6 1.19 -10.80 6.21
CA GLY A 6 1.31 -11.98 7.06
C GLY A 6 0.78 -11.79 8.49
N ILE A 7 0.96 -12.83 9.31
CA ILE A 7 0.54 -12.89 10.72
C ILE A 7 1.79 -13.10 11.58
N TYR A 8 2.06 -12.13 12.44
CA TYR A 8 3.20 -12.11 13.36
C TYR A 8 2.72 -11.66 14.73
N SER A 9 3.35 -12.14 15.80
CA SER A 9 3.04 -11.74 17.18
C SER A 9 3.27 -10.24 17.41
N ASP A 10 4.36 -9.71 16.86
CA ASP A 10 4.59 -8.29 16.65
C ASP A 10 4.48 -7.98 15.15
N PRO A 11 3.50 -7.17 14.70
CA PRO A 11 3.36 -6.79 13.28
C PRO A 11 4.64 -6.19 12.67
N SER A 12 5.47 -5.54 13.48
CA SER A 12 6.75 -4.96 13.05
C SER A 12 7.75 -6.00 12.56
N ASN A 13 7.60 -7.27 12.98
CA ASN A 13 8.43 -8.38 12.51
C ASN A 13 8.04 -8.89 11.10
N SER A 14 6.98 -8.34 10.50
CA SER A 14 6.64 -8.67 9.12
C SER A 14 7.80 -8.31 8.18
N PRO A 15 8.23 -9.21 7.27
CA PRO A 15 9.30 -8.95 6.30
C PRO A 15 9.04 -7.77 5.38
N VAL A 16 7.76 -7.43 5.17
CA VAL A 16 7.36 -6.28 4.35
C VAL A 16 7.23 -5.00 5.16
N CYS A 17 7.15 -5.07 6.50
CA CYS A 17 7.14 -3.87 7.33
C CYS A 17 8.46 -3.11 7.15
N GLY A 18 8.34 -1.80 6.98
CA GLY A 18 9.45 -0.90 6.72
C GLY A 18 10.02 -0.93 5.31
N LYS A 19 9.56 -1.83 4.43
CA LYS A 19 9.97 -1.86 3.02
C LYS A 19 9.35 -0.70 2.23
N CYS A 20 10.02 -0.35 1.14
CA CYS A 20 9.56 0.67 0.20
C CYS A 20 8.91 0.00 -1.02
N ILE A 21 7.81 0.58 -1.50
CA ILE A 21 7.22 0.23 -2.79
C ILE A 21 6.99 1.50 -3.61
N LEU A 22 7.17 1.39 -4.92
CA LEU A 22 6.72 2.38 -5.89
C LEU A 22 5.33 1.97 -6.35
N VAL A 23 4.31 2.77 -6.01
CA VAL A 23 2.92 2.56 -6.42
C VAL A 23 2.61 3.46 -7.61
N SER A 24 2.03 2.91 -8.66
CA SER A 24 1.60 3.61 -9.87
C SER A 24 0.09 3.51 -10.02
N GLY A 25 -0.58 4.65 -10.18
CA GLY A 25 -2.01 4.76 -10.44
C GLY A 25 -2.31 5.69 -11.63
N PRO A 26 -3.59 6.04 -11.85
CA PRO A 26 -4.03 6.78 -13.04
C PRO A 26 -3.33 8.12 -13.28
N LYS A 27 -2.95 8.84 -12.21
CA LYS A 27 -2.36 10.19 -12.30
C LYS A 27 -0.85 10.25 -12.17
N GLY A 28 -0.21 9.16 -11.74
CA GLY A 28 1.21 9.21 -11.43
C GLY A 28 1.70 8.05 -10.60
N SER A 29 2.86 8.24 -9.98
CA SER A 29 3.48 7.25 -9.12
C SER A 29 4.07 7.89 -7.87
N VAL A 30 4.03 7.16 -6.76
CA VAL A 30 4.54 7.61 -5.47
C VAL A 30 5.32 6.49 -4.79
N LYS A 31 6.46 6.83 -4.19
CA LYS A 31 7.19 5.92 -3.31
C LYS A 31 6.61 6.00 -1.91
N VAL A 32 6.24 4.87 -1.34
CA VAL A 32 5.69 4.77 0.02
C VAL A 32 6.43 3.72 0.82
N LYS A 33 6.42 3.89 2.16
CA LYS A 33 6.91 2.90 3.11
C LYS A 33 5.74 2.11 3.66
N VAL A 34 5.84 0.79 3.68
CA VAL A 34 4.86 -0.08 4.32
C VAL A 34 5.05 0.04 5.84
N VAL A 35 4.02 0.52 6.54
CA VAL A 35 4.10 0.73 7.99
C VAL A 35 2.99 0.03 8.76
N ASP A 36 1.97 -0.49 8.07
CA ASP A 36 0.81 -1.10 8.72
C ASP A 36 0.15 -2.17 7.84
N LYS A 37 -0.69 -3.00 8.47
CA LYS A 37 -1.46 -4.07 7.88
C LYS A 37 -2.94 -3.67 7.78
N CYS A 38 -3.49 -3.66 6.58
CA CYS A 38 -4.95 -3.67 6.38
C CYS A 38 -5.52 -5.11 6.50
N PRO A 39 -6.31 -5.44 7.54
CA PRO A 39 -6.81 -6.81 7.77
C PRO A 39 -7.85 -7.29 6.76
N VAL A 40 -8.68 -6.36 6.27
CA VAL A 40 -9.83 -6.64 5.40
C VAL A 40 -9.50 -6.55 3.90
N CYS A 41 -8.33 -6.02 3.56
CA CYS A 41 -7.91 -5.81 2.18
C CYS A 41 -7.54 -7.13 1.49
N LYS A 42 -7.86 -7.24 0.20
CA LYS A 42 -7.54 -8.42 -0.62
C LYS A 42 -6.05 -8.44 -0.98
N SER A 43 -5.55 -9.59 -1.42
CA SER A 43 -4.19 -9.68 -1.96
C SER A 43 -4.01 -8.70 -3.13
N GLY A 44 -2.87 -8.01 -3.18
CA GLY A 44 -2.57 -6.96 -4.15
C GLY A 44 -3.00 -5.55 -3.70
N ASP A 45 -3.93 -5.42 -2.77
CA ASP A 45 -4.43 -4.12 -2.32
C ASP A 45 -3.42 -3.39 -1.43
N VAL A 46 -3.25 -2.09 -1.68
CA VAL A 46 -2.47 -1.16 -0.86
C VAL A 46 -3.42 -0.09 -0.34
N ASP A 47 -3.56 -0.01 0.98
CA ASP A 47 -4.31 1.06 1.65
C ASP A 47 -3.33 2.21 1.94
N MET A 48 -3.61 3.39 1.39
CA MET A 48 -2.66 4.49 1.36
C MET A 48 -3.14 5.66 2.21
N SER A 49 -2.21 6.40 2.79
CA SER A 49 -2.55 7.71 3.38
C SER A 49 -3.11 8.63 2.31
N SER A 50 -4.02 9.54 2.70
CA SER A 50 -4.63 10.51 1.79
C SER A 50 -3.61 11.34 1.01
N THR A 51 -2.49 11.70 1.65
CA THR A 51 -1.38 12.44 1.00
C THR A 51 -0.71 11.63 -0.10
N ALA A 52 -0.52 10.32 0.07
CA ALA A 52 0.03 9.47 -0.98
C ALA A 52 -1.01 9.20 -2.08
N PHE A 53 -2.28 9.01 -1.71
CA PHE A 53 -3.35 8.71 -2.67
C PHE A 53 -3.56 9.85 -3.66
N LYS A 54 -3.54 11.10 -3.19
CA LYS A 54 -3.62 12.31 -4.03
C LYS A 54 -2.52 12.42 -5.09
N GLN A 55 -1.41 11.71 -4.96
CA GLN A 55 -0.33 11.71 -5.95
C GLN A 55 -0.60 10.73 -7.12
N ILE A 56 -1.55 9.81 -6.96
CA ILE A 56 -1.83 8.78 -7.97
C ILE A 56 -3.27 8.77 -8.47
N ALA A 57 -4.21 9.41 -7.76
CA ALA A 57 -5.64 9.44 -8.08
C ALA A 57 -6.35 10.66 -7.44
N ASP A 58 -7.58 10.94 -7.87
CA ASP A 58 -8.44 11.90 -7.17
C ASP A 58 -9.05 11.25 -5.93
N MET A 59 -9.20 12.02 -4.84
CA MET A 59 -9.80 11.49 -3.61
C MET A 59 -11.23 10.96 -3.82
N ASP A 60 -11.98 11.56 -4.76
CA ASP A 60 -13.35 11.17 -5.09
C ASP A 60 -13.42 9.82 -5.82
N ASP A 61 -12.32 9.35 -6.41
CA ASP A 61 -12.26 8.03 -7.02
C ASP A 61 -12.38 6.92 -5.96
N GLY A 62 -11.94 7.20 -4.72
CA GLY A 62 -12.00 6.32 -3.55
C GLY A 62 -11.09 5.08 -3.63
N ARG A 63 -11.21 4.28 -4.70
CA ARG A 63 -10.40 3.10 -4.98
C ARG A 63 -10.11 3.01 -6.47
N VAL A 64 -8.83 2.96 -6.81
CA VAL A 64 -8.36 2.87 -8.19
C VAL A 64 -7.56 1.60 -8.42
N SER A 65 -7.47 1.18 -9.68
CA SER A 65 -6.51 0.15 -10.08
C SER A 65 -5.09 0.70 -9.99
N ILE A 66 -4.21 -0.07 -9.36
CA ILE A 66 -2.79 0.28 -9.19
C ILE A 66 -1.90 -0.87 -9.63
N THR A 67 -0.65 -0.55 -9.94
CA THR A 67 0.45 -1.51 -9.93
C THR A 67 1.50 -1.05 -8.92
N TRP A 68 2.30 -1.98 -8.42
CA TRP A 68 3.39 -1.63 -7.52
C TRP A 68 4.53 -2.63 -7.60
N LYS A 69 5.72 -2.16 -7.23
CA LYS A 69 6.94 -2.96 -7.16
C LYS A 69 7.84 -2.48 -6.02
N GLY A 70 8.74 -3.34 -5.56
CA GLY A 70 9.74 -2.94 -4.58
C GLY A 70 10.62 -1.79 -5.07
N CYS A 71 10.98 -0.91 -4.15
CA CYS A 71 12.23 -0.18 -4.22
C CYS A 71 13.34 -1.12 -3.71
#